data_AF-A0A3C0GQ62-F1
#
_entry.id   AF-A0A3C0GQ62-F1
#
_cell.length_a   1.000
_cell.length_b   1.000
_cell.length_c   1.000
_cell.angle_alpha   90.00
_cell.angle_beta   90.00
_cell.angle_gamma   90.00
#
_symmetry.space_group_name_H-M   'P 1'
#
loop_
_entity.id
_entity.type
_entity.pdbx_description
1 polymer ?
#
loop_
_entity_poly.entity_id
_entity_poly.type
_entity_poly.pdbx_seq_one_letter_code
_entity_poly.pdbx_strand_id
1 'polypeptide(L)'
;MKSLTLSLLIAAACLAPSAHAAEPAAYSASECITLSTDQQVVRAGAERDMLLRNADQHYIVRFKDNCSSVAQSRTFSFVTPDREGQLCGGGVSSVVTKSQKCEVAALESITPAQFSARARARAR
;
A
#
# COMPACT_ATOMS: atom_id res chain seq x y z
N MET A 1 35.38 15.77 -59.85
CA MET A 1 33.97 16.22 -59.95
C MET A 1 33.13 14.95 -60.07
N LYS A 2 32.23 14.56 -59.17
CA LYS A 2 31.34 15.28 -58.25
C LYS A 2 31.13 14.43 -57.00
N SER A 3 31.09 15.10 -55.85
CA SER A 3 30.70 14.58 -54.55
C SER A 3 29.20 14.24 -54.55
N LEU A 4 28.82 13.11 -53.96
CA LEU A 4 27.42 12.75 -53.71
C LEU A 4 27.19 12.70 -52.19
N THR A 5 26.76 13.83 -51.65
CA THR A 5 26.07 13.96 -50.37
C THR A 5 24.66 13.36 -50.48
N LEU A 6 24.26 12.45 -49.61
CA LEU A 6 22.83 12.19 -49.37
C LEU A 6 22.53 11.70 -47.95
N SER A 7 22.04 12.66 -47.17
CA SER A 7 20.90 12.62 -46.24
C SER A 7 20.80 11.54 -45.14
N LEU A 8 21.07 12.04 -43.94
CA LEU A 8 20.68 11.60 -42.61
C LEU A 8 19.15 11.42 -42.48
N LEU A 9 18.71 10.24 -42.04
CA LEU A 9 17.33 9.97 -41.58
C LEU A 9 17.40 9.37 -40.18
N ILE A 10 17.30 10.22 -39.17
CA ILE A 10 17.17 9.82 -37.76
C ILE A 10 15.69 9.57 -37.52
N ALA A 11 15.29 8.29 -37.47
CA ALA A 11 13.96 7.89 -37.02
C ALA A 11 13.92 7.95 -35.48
N ALA A 12 13.37 9.03 -34.94
CA ALA A 12 13.03 9.12 -33.52
C ALA A 12 11.80 8.25 -33.25
N ALA A 13 12.04 7.01 -32.80
CA ALA A 13 10.98 6.17 -32.26
C ALA A 13 10.63 6.66 -30.85
N CYS A 14 9.61 7.50 -30.74
CA CYS A 14 8.93 7.76 -29.47
C CYS A 14 8.22 6.48 -29.02
N LEU A 15 8.90 5.67 -28.20
CA LEU A 15 8.25 4.63 -27.42
C LEU A 15 7.46 5.33 -26.31
N ALA A 16 6.16 5.50 -26.53
CA ALA A 16 5.23 5.95 -25.49
C ALA A 16 5.27 4.96 -24.31
N PRO A 17 5.42 5.42 -23.05
CA PRO A 17 5.25 4.56 -21.90
C PRO A 17 3.80 4.09 -21.86
N SER A 18 3.56 2.80 -22.04
CA SER A 18 2.29 2.18 -21.69
C SER A 18 2.16 2.25 -20.17
N ALA A 19 1.42 3.26 -19.70
CA ALA A 19 0.96 3.33 -18.33
C ALA A 19 -0.02 2.17 -18.10
N HIS A 20 0.51 1.04 -17.67
CA HIS A 20 -0.30 -0.06 -17.18
C HIS A 20 -0.92 0.42 -15.87
N ALA A 21 -2.22 0.74 -15.91
CA ALA A 21 -3.02 0.83 -14.71
C ALA A 21 -3.09 -0.59 -14.14
N ALA A 22 -2.12 -0.94 -13.28
CA ALA A 22 -2.18 -2.17 -12.51
C ALA A 22 -3.46 -2.12 -11.68
N GLU A 23 -4.41 -2.98 -12.05
CA GLU A 23 -5.64 -3.13 -11.32
C GLU A 23 -5.30 -3.59 -9.89
N PRO A 24 -5.87 -2.98 -8.84
CA PRO A 24 -5.48 -3.33 -7.48
C PRO A 24 -5.84 -4.78 -7.17
N ALA A 25 -4.84 -5.65 -7.12
CA ALA A 25 -5.03 -7.02 -6.67
C ALA A 25 -5.22 -7.04 -5.15
N ALA A 26 -6.25 -7.73 -4.68
CA ALA A 26 -6.34 -8.08 -3.27
C ALA A 26 -5.22 -9.08 -2.96
N TYR A 27 -4.26 -8.70 -2.10
CA TYR A 27 -3.25 -9.65 -1.66
C TYR A 27 -3.94 -10.73 -0.83
N SER A 28 -3.73 -11.99 -1.21
CA SER A 28 -4.35 -13.13 -0.54
C SER A 28 -3.78 -13.29 0.86
N ALA A 29 -4.48 -14.05 1.71
CA ALA A 29 -4.21 -14.23 3.15
C ALA A 29 -2.75 -14.65 3.52
N SER A 30 -1.90 -15.00 2.57
CA SER A 30 -0.52 -15.42 2.78
C SER A 30 0.54 -14.47 2.19
N GLU A 31 0.15 -13.40 1.51
CA GLU A 31 1.10 -12.47 0.91
C GLU A 31 1.49 -11.38 1.92
N CYS A 32 2.80 -11.19 2.05
CA CYS A 32 3.43 -10.24 2.94
C CYS A 32 4.06 -9.10 2.15
N ILE A 33 4.01 -7.90 2.71
CA ILE A 33 4.74 -6.75 2.21
C ILE A 33 5.88 -6.40 3.18
N THR A 34 7.00 -5.95 2.63
CA THR A 34 8.06 -5.32 3.43
C THR A 34 7.66 -3.87 3.72
N LEU A 35 7.67 -3.50 5.00
CA LEU A 35 7.40 -2.14 5.45
C LEU A 35 8.60 -1.25 5.16
N SER A 36 8.35 -0.15 4.44
CA SER A 36 9.29 0.91 4.15
C SER A 36 9.45 1.83 5.35
N THR A 37 10.50 2.67 5.39
CA THR A 37 10.58 3.77 6.35
C THR A 37 9.67 4.95 5.98
N ASP A 38 9.24 5.05 4.72
CA ASP A 38 8.21 5.99 4.26
C ASP A 38 6.83 5.34 4.38
N GLN A 39 6.19 5.52 5.53
CA GLN A 39 4.84 5.05 5.80
C GLN A 39 3.92 6.20 6.20
N GLN A 40 2.67 6.12 5.74
CA GLN A 40 1.58 6.94 6.26
C GLN A 40 0.40 6.04 6.61
N VAL A 41 -0.19 6.28 7.79
CA VAL A 41 -1.37 5.55 8.25
C VAL A 41 -2.52 6.51 8.49
N VAL A 42 -3.70 6.16 7.97
CA VAL A 42 -4.96 6.85 8.29
C VAL A 42 -5.79 5.95 9.20
N ARG A 43 -5.88 6.34 10.48
CA ARG A 43 -6.53 5.59 11.56
C ARG A 43 -7.98 5.99 11.83
N ALA A 44 -8.47 7.07 11.23
CA ALA A 44 -9.84 7.50 11.46
C ALA A 44 -10.82 6.41 10.97
N GLY A 45 -11.78 6.05 11.83
CA GLY A 45 -12.69 4.93 11.61
C GLY A 45 -12.05 3.54 11.66
N ALA A 46 -10.88 3.38 12.30
CA ALA A 46 -10.12 2.13 12.23
C ALA A 46 -10.61 0.94 13.07
N GLU A 47 -11.91 0.83 13.29
CA GLU A 47 -12.49 -0.32 13.97
C GLU A 47 -12.42 -1.60 13.15
N ARG A 48 -12.51 -1.51 11.82
CA ARG A 48 -12.50 -2.68 10.93
C ARG A 48 -11.30 -2.72 10.01
N ASP A 49 -10.74 -1.56 9.72
CA ASP A 49 -9.61 -1.44 8.82
C ASP A 49 -8.87 -0.12 8.99
N MET A 50 -7.67 -0.01 8.44
CA MET A 50 -7.00 1.27 8.30
C MET A 50 -6.35 1.39 6.94
N LEU A 51 -6.08 2.63 6.52
CA LEU A 51 -5.35 2.86 5.28
C LEU A 51 -3.85 2.93 5.58
N LEU A 52 -3.06 2.27 4.75
CA LEU A 52 -1.60 2.30 4.80
C LEU A 52 -1.06 2.72 3.44
N ARG A 53 -0.28 3.80 3.40
CA ARG A 53 0.66 4.06 2.30
C ARG A 53 2.02 3.54 2.74
N ASN A 54 2.65 2.73 1.91
CA ASN A 54 3.96 2.13 2.11
C ASN A 54 4.80 2.46 0.87
N ALA A 55 5.65 3.49 0.96
CA ALA A 55 6.27 4.14 -0.18
C ALA A 55 5.23 4.57 -1.25
N ASP A 56 5.30 4.00 -2.44
CA ASP A 56 4.38 4.23 -3.58
C ASP A 56 3.15 3.31 -3.56
N GLN A 57 3.18 2.26 -2.75
CA GLN A 57 2.09 1.29 -2.64
C GLN A 57 1.07 1.71 -1.59
N HIS A 58 -0.20 1.37 -1.84
CA HIS A 58 -1.31 1.79 -0.99
C HIS A 58 -2.22 0.61 -0.69
N TYR A 59 -2.64 0.50 0.56
CA TYR A 59 -3.35 -0.66 1.08
C TYR A 59 -4.52 -0.25 1.99
N ILE A 60 -5.53 -1.12 2.04
CA ILE A 60 -6.42 -1.26 3.17
C ILE A 60 -5.94 -2.45 3.99
N VAL A 61 -5.57 -2.20 5.25
CA VAL A 61 -5.25 -3.23 6.22
C VAL A 61 -6.56 -3.62 6.92
N ARG A 62 -7.11 -4.79 6.60
CA ARG A 62 -8.34 -5.31 7.21
C ARG A 62 -8.02 -6.05 8.50
N PHE A 63 -8.81 -5.81 9.54
CA PHE A 63 -8.73 -6.56 10.78
C PHE A 63 -9.70 -7.74 10.75
N LYS A 64 -9.34 -8.83 11.43
CA LYS A 64 -10.22 -10.00 11.59
C LYS A 64 -11.47 -9.67 12.40
N ASP A 65 -11.29 -8.88 13.46
CA ASP A 65 -12.32 -8.46 14.40
C ASP A 65 -12.26 -6.95 14.64
N ASN A 66 -13.15 -6.41 15.49
CA ASN A 66 -13.08 -4.99 15.89
C ASN A 66 -11.72 -4.66 16.53
N CYS A 67 -10.99 -3.70 15.97
CA CYS A 67 -9.77 -3.15 16.50
C CYS A 67 -9.90 -1.67 16.92
N SER A 68 -10.92 -1.34 17.70
CA SER A 68 -11.23 0.04 18.10
C SER A 68 -10.07 0.75 18.80
N SER A 69 -9.19 0.00 19.48
CA SER A 69 -8.01 0.59 20.12
C SER A 69 -7.04 1.23 19.14
N VAL A 70 -6.97 0.78 17.88
CA VAL A 70 -6.08 1.37 16.85
C VAL A 70 -6.50 2.78 16.48
N ALA A 71 -7.81 3.04 16.43
CA ALA A 71 -8.34 4.37 16.16
C ALA A 71 -8.02 5.36 17.30
N GLN A 72 -7.97 4.87 18.55
CA GLN A 72 -7.84 5.69 19.76
C GLN A 72 -6.40 5.81 20.27
N SER A 73 -5.53 4.86 19.93
CA SER A 73 -4.18 4.79 20.49
C SER A 73 -3.25 5.80 19.83
N ARG A 74 -2.44 6.46 20.67
CA ARG A 74 -1.35 7.34 20.20
C ARG A 74 -0.32 6.56 19.40
N THR A 75 0.00 5.34 19.84
CA THR A 75 1.02 4.48 19.25
C THR A 75 0.45 3.10 18.99
N PHE A 76 0.87 2.49 17.89
CA PHE A 76 0.69 1.08 17.62
C PHE A 76 1.93 0.57 16.87
N SER A 77 2.13 -0.74 16.85
CA SER A 77 3.11 -1.41 16.00
C SER A 77 2.47 -2.54 15.21
N PHE A 78 3.04 -2.84 14.04
CA PHE A 78 2.82 -4.11 13.37
C PHE A 78 3.78 -5.14 13.95
N VAL A 79 3.27 -6.33 14.24
CA VAL A 79 4.07 -7.46 14.72
C VAL A 79 3.80 -8.64 13.82
N THR A 80 4.87 -9.21 13.26
CA THR A 80 4.85 -10.42 12.45
C THR A 80 5.88 -11.38 13.04
N PRO A 81 5.45 -12.54 13.57
CA PRO A 81 6.38 -13.51 14.14
C PRO A 81 7.48 -13.88 13.14
N ASP A 82 8.73 -13.86 13.64
CA ASP A 82 9.96 -14.24 12.93
C ASP A 82 10.26 -13.46 11.64
N ARG A 83 9.52 -12.36 11.39
CA ARG A 83 9.61 -11.55 10.16
C ARG A 83 9.45 -10.06 10.47
N GLU A 84 10.41 -9.53 11.22
CA GLU A 84 10.44 -8.10 11.56
C GLU A 84 10.37 -7.22 10.30
N GLY A 85 9.65 -6.10 10.40
CA GLY A 85 9.46 -5.19 9.28
C GLY A 85 8.56 -5.72 8.17
N GLN A 86 7.91 -6.88 8.33
CA GLN A 86 6.89 -7.34 7.38
C GLN A 86 5.48 -7.12 7.92
N LEU A 87 4.53 -6.96 7.01
CA LEU A 87 3.09 -6.96 7.29
C LEU A 87 2.42 -7.97 6.36
N CYS A 88 1.65 -8.88 6.91
CA CYS A 88 1.02 -10.00 6.22
C CYS A 88 -0.47 -10.08 6.55
N GLY A 89 -1.27 -10.59 5.60
CA GLY A 89 -2.65 -10.97 5.85
C GLY A 89 -2.81 -12.29 6.60
N GLY A 90 -4.03 -12.82 6.61
CA GLY A 90 -4.37 -14.18 7.07
C GLY A 90 -4.18 -14.46 8.55
N GLY A 91 -4.16 -13.42 9.38
CA GLY A 91 -3.91 -13.53 10.83
C GLY A 91 -2.44 -13.74 11.19
N VAL A 92 -1.54 -13.72 10.19
CA VAL A 92 -0.10 -13.89 10.41
C VAL A 92 0.48 -12.68 11.15
N SER A 93 0.10 -11.47 10.75
CA SER A 93 0.49 -10.25 11.44
C SER A 93 -0.58 -9.78 12.40
N SER A 94 -0.16 -9.01 13.39
CA SER A 94 -1.07 -8.30 14.29
C SER A 94 -0.72 -6.83 14.36
N VAL A 95 -1.74 -6.00 14.58
CA VAL A 95 -1.56 -4.64 15.09
C VAL A 95 -1.64 -4.69 16.61
N VAL A 96 -0.61 -4.17 17.26
CA VAL A 96 -0.51 -4.13 18.72
C VAL A 96 -0.59 -2.69 19.18
N THR A 97 -1.56 -2.40 20.04
CA THR A 97 -1.65 -1.16 20.79
C THR A 97 -1.32 -1.43 22.26
N LYS A 98 -1.41 -0.41 23.12
CA LYS A 98 -1.23 -0.61 24.57
C LYS A 98 -2.33 -1.46 25.20
N SER A 99 -3.53 -1.47 24.62
CA SER A 99 -4.73 -2.08 25.22
C SER A 99 -5.29 -3.26 24.44
N GLN A 100 -4.84 -3.51 23.21
CA GLN A 100 -5.35 -4.59 22.38
C GLN A 100 -4.29 -5.11 21.41
N LYS A 101 -4.44 -6.39 21.03
CA LYS A 101 -3.79 -7.00 19.88
C LYS A 101 -4.89 -7.44 18.91
N CYS A 102 -4.75 -7.06 17.64
CA CYS A 102 -5.73 -7.36 16.60
C CYS A 102 -5.04 -8.06 15.44
N GLU A 103 -5.59 -9.19 15.00
CA GLU A 103 -5.09 -9.90 13.82
C GLU A 103 -5.41 -9.14 12.53
N VAL A 104 -4.44 -9.10 11.62
CA VAL A 104 -4.61 -8.57 10.27
C VAL A 104 -5.15 -9.69 9.38
N ALA A 105 -6.39 -9.53 8.91
CA ALA A 105 -7.05 -10.52 8.07
C ALA A 105 -6.59 -10.45 6.61
N ALA A 106 -6.41 -9.25 6.07
CA ALA A 106 -6.05 -9.07 4.66
C ALA A 106 -5.35 -7.73 4.41
N LEU A 107 -4.61 -7.67 3.30
CA LEU A 107 -4.02 -6.46 2.75
C LEU A 107 -4.61 -6.24 1.36
N GLU A 108 -5.58 -5.34 1.24
CA GLU A 108 -6.17 -5.04 -0.07
C GLU A 108 -5.36 -3.92 -0.73
N SER A 109 -4.69 -4.20 -1.85
CA SER A 109 -4.08 -3.11 -2.63
C SER A 109 -5.15 -2.19 -3.14
N ILE A 110 -4.84 -0.89 -3.18
CA ILE A 110 -5.72 0.14 -3.72
C ILE A 110 -4.89 1.13 -4.51
N THR A 111 -5.52 1.86 -5.43
CA THR A 111 -4.82 2.92 -6.16
C THR A 111 -4.53 4.12 -5.24
N PRO A 112 -3.53 4.96 -5.58
CA PRO A 112 -3.29 6.22 -4.85
C PRO A 112 -4.52 7.15 -4.81
N ALA A 113 -5.31 7.15 -5.89
CA ALA A 113 -6.55 7.92 -5.98
C ALA A 113 -7.62 7.41 -4.99
N GLN A 114 -7.79 6.08 -4.91
CA GLN A 114 -8.69 5.45 -3.94
C GLN A 114 -8.26 5.71 -2.50
N PHE A 115 -6.95 5.60 -2.20
CA PHE A 115 -6.40 5.93 -0.88
C PHE A 115 -6.74 7.39 -0.51
N SER A 116 -6.42 8.33 -1.41
CA SER A 116 -6.63 9.76 -1.17
C SER A 116 -8.10 10.11 -0.98
N ALA A 117 -9.00 9.48 -1.75
CA ALA A 117 -10.44 9.68 -1.61
C ALA A 117 -10.96 9.17 -0.26
N ARG A 118 -10.55 7.96 0.16
CA ARG A 118 -10.94 7.39 1.45
C ARG A 118 -10.33 8.15 2.63
N ALA A 119 -9.08 8.56 2.53
CA ALA A 119 -8.41 9.37 3.56
C ALA A 119 -9.15 10.69 3.79
N ARG A 120 -9.53 11.38 2.71
CA ARG A 120 -10.34 12.62 2.76
C ARG A 120 -11.71 12.38 3.37
N ALA A 121 -12.38 11.27 3.02
CA ALA A 121 -13.68 10.93 3.57
C ALA A 121 -13.63 10.69 5.09
N ARG A 122 -12.53 10.13 5.61
CA ARG A 122 -12.33 9.84 7.05
C ARG A 122 -11.89 11.06 7.87
N ALA A 123 -11.46 12.14 7.21
CA ALA A 123 -11.02 13.37 7.88
C ALA A 123 -12.19 14.36 8.13
N ARG A 124 -13.37 14.07 7.58
CA ARG A 124 -14.60 14.84 7.77
C ARG A 124 -15.38 14.29 8.94
#